data_AF-A0A564Q0N5-F1
#
_entry.id   AF-A0A564Q0N5-F1
#
_cell.length_a   1.000
_cell.length_b   1.000
_cell.length_c   1.000
_cell.angle_alpha   90.00
_cell.angle_beta   90.00
_cell.angle_gamma   90.00
#
_symmetry.space_group_name_H-M   'P 1'
#
loop_
_entity.id
_entity.type
_entity.pdbx_description
1 polymer ?
#
loop_
_entity_poly.entity_id
_entity_poly.type
_entity_poly.pdbx_seq_one_letter_code
_entity_poly.pdbx_strand_id
1 'polypeptide(L)'
;MKSKKTLSVLLVLSILVLSSCQSIGMLDVAGEINSDFQPYLEPSEYCNCDNPLIIEKANEIREEVIAQSMEKDLTEEELNRRIAVRSFYFVRDEIPFSSVFEFEEASETLEKRYGNCFTKSNLLAALCRANGIPARFHLIEISGKAISDVMPKMGGLYQSENAELRHSVAEIYVGERWIRADCTRDRYLSPERSYEWDGRKDTPENPFKTKEIGTFANIDPKKVKAIKSKDDKIWKAAGNILLVYIDDLRFERSGKRAFNKEELAEIGEETLQYSKLQMRHKGNLSSVLLYFRILNGLGRMKIDLLEKTPQRVVFTTPNPLSDNSYLIYAKCLEGGARSIDPGINYEVRKNGEQFEICMTSDSEGSILAYLDILHCILKLVVNMIYTLWTR
;
A
#
# COMPACT_ATOMS: atom_id res chain seq x y z
N MET A 1 56.14 28.51 -41.52
CA MET A 1 54.78 29.03 -41.77
C MET A 1 53.91 28.74 -40.55
N LYS A 2 53.49 29.83 -39.88
CA LYS A 2 52.35 30.02 -38.95
C LYS A 2 51.80 28.76 -38.24
N SER A 3 52.11 28.58 -36.96
CA SER A 3 51.39 29.11 -35.79
C SER A 3 50.37 28.10 -35.25
N LYS A 4 50.61 27.59 -34.03
CA LYS A 4 49.61 27.56 -32.94
C LYS A 4 50.30 27.20 -31.62
N LYS A 5 50.59 28.24 -30.85
CA LYS A 5 50.72 28.22 -29.39
C LYS A 5 49.31 28.20 -28.79
N THR A 6 49.09 27.31 -27.83
CA THR A 6 48.15 27.32 -26.67
C THR A 6 48.15 25.88 -26.16
N LEU A 7 49.13 25.41 -25.40
CA LEU A 7 49.30 25.59 -23.95
C LEU A 7 48.01 25.45 -23.14
N SER A 8 48.03 24.40 -22.29
CA SER A 8 47.62 24.38 -20.88
C SER A 8 46.17 24.74 -20.53
N VAL A 9 45.47 23.78 -19.91
CA VAL A 9 44.74 23.94 -18.62
C VAL A 9 43.97 22.65 -18.24
N LEU A 10 43.66 21.74 -19.16
CA LEU A 10 42.76 20.61 -18.84
C LEU A 10 43.38 19.30 -18.30
N LEU A 11 44.70 19.12 -18.30
CA LEU A 11 45.30 17.82 -17.92
C LEU A 11 45.91 17.76 -16.50
N VAL A 12 45.82 18.85 -15.73
CA VAL A 12 46.43 18.94 -14.38
C VAL A 12 45.35 19.02 -13.27
N LEU A 13 44.07 19.09 -13.62
CA LEU A 13 42.95 19.20 -12.67
C LEU A 13 42.32 17.84 -12.26
N SER A 14 42.75 16.72 -12.84
CA SER A 14 42.25 15.37 -12.51
C SER A 14 43.11 14.61 -11.50
N ILE A 15 44.23 15.17 -11.02
CA ILE A 15 45.18 14.46 -10.12
C ILE A 15 45.28 15.11 -8.72
N LEU A 16 44.57 16.21 -8.45
CA LEU A 16 44.71 16.97 -7.18
C LEU A 16 43.45 17.10 -6.31
N VAL A 17 42.37 16.35 -6.59
CA VAL A 17 41.16 16.31 -5.72
C VAL A 17 41.04 14.99 -4.93
N LEU A 18 42.01 14.07 -5.04
CA LEU A 18 42.00 12.79 -4.30
C LEU A 18 42.93 12.73 -3.07
N SER A 19 43.44 13.86 -2.59
CA SER A 19 44.33 13.89 -1.41
C SER A 19 43.97 14.98 -0.39
N SER A 20 42.72 15.03 0.06
CA SER A 20 42.35 15.72 1.30
C SER A 20 41.00 15.26 1.86
N CYS A 21 40.97 14.04 2.41
CA CYS A 21 40.14 13.73 3.57
C CYS A 21 40.89 12.69 4.37
N GLN A 22 41.74 13.18 5.27
CA GLN A 22 42.29 12.37 6.34
C GLN A 22 41.12 11.86 7.19
N SER A 23 41.11 10.54 7.31
CA SER A 23 40.43 9.75 8.31
C SER A 23 40.46 10.42 9.69
N ILE A 24 39.30 10.93 10.12
CA ILE A 24 38.96 10.94 11.54
C ILE A 24 38.52 9.51 11.85
N GLY A 25 39.32 8.82 12.65
CA GLY A 25 39.16 7.40 12.94
C GLY A 25 37.76 7.07 13.46
N MET A 26 37.00 6.36 12.64
CA MET A 26 36.05 5.38 13.18
C MET A 26 36.90 4.28 13.81
N LEU A 27 36.71 4.08 15.11
CA LEU A 27 37.25 2.93 15.83
C LEU A 27 36.80 1.66 15.10
N ASP A 28 37.79 0.93 14.60
CA ASP A 28 37.71 -0.43 14.08
C ASP A 28 37.04 -1.32 15.13
N VAL A 29 35.76 -1.63 14.91
CA VAL A 29 35.11 -2.83 15.45
C VAL A 29 34.32 -3.46 14.30
N ALA A 30 35.01 -3.77 13.21
CA ALA A 30 34.51 -4.69 12.20
C ALA A 30 34.97 -6.09 12.61
N GLY A 31 34.12 -6.81 13.36
CA GLY A 31 34.20 -8.27 13.32
C GLY A 31 34.09 -8.71 11.87
N GLU A 32 34.88 -9.70 11.44
CA GLU A 32 34.84 -10.23 10.07
C GLU A 32 33.39 -10.60 9.72
N ILE A 33 32.73 -9.77 8.91
CA ILE A 33 31.45 -10.13 8.31
C ILE A 33 31.75 -11.27 7.35
N ASN A 34 31.31 -12.48 7.69
CA ASN A 34 31.38 -13.62 6.78
C ASN A 34 30.77 -13.18 5.44
N SER A 35 31.55 -13.27 4.35
CA SER A 35 31.17 -12.84 3.00
C SER A 35 29.83 -13.43 2.52
N ASP A 36 29.41 -14.55 3.11
CA ASP A 36 28.12 -15.20 2.86
C ASP A 36 26.90 -14.34 3.26
N PHE A 37 27.07 -13.38 4.17
CA PHE A 37 25.97 -12.51 4.63
C PHE A 37 25.80 -11.22 3.83
N GLN A 38 26.78 -10.86 3.01
CA GLN A 38 26.79 -9.58 2.30
C GLN A 38 25.49 -9.31 1.50
N PRO A 39 24.93 -10.27 0.74
CA PRO A 39 23.66 -10.06 0.03
C PRO A 39 22.45 -9.75 0.94
N TYR A 40 22.53 -10.11 2.22
CA TYR A 40 21.45 -9.94 3.20
C TYR A 40 21.64 -8.71 4.10
N LEU A 41 22.72 -7.94 3.86
CA LEU A 41 23.06 -6.69 4.53
C LEU A 41 22.99 -5.50 3.57
N GLU A 42 23.22 -5.73 2.28
CA GLU A 42 23.21 -4.69 1.26
C GLU A 42 21.81 -4.15 0.95
N PRO A 43 21.71 -2.87 0.54
CA PRO A 43 20.47 -2.30 0.05
C PRO A 43 20.03 -2.92 -1.27
N SER A 44 18.74 -2.81 -1.56
CA SER A 44 18.17 -3.10 -2.88
C SER A 44 17.08 -2.08 -3.21
N GLU A 45 16.56 -2.12 -4.44
CA GLU A 45 15.53 -1.18 -4.94
C GLU A 45 14.40 -0.95 -3.93
N TYR A 46 13.85 -2.02 -3.33
CA TYR A 46 12.72 -1.89 -2.40
C TYR A 46 13.06 -2.09 -0.93
N CYS A 47 14.27 -2.56 -0.64
CA CYS A 47 14.83 -2.64 0.71
C CYS A 47 16.02 -1.69 0.78
N ASN A 48 15.74 -0.39 0.63
CA ASN A 48 16.69 0.71 0.59
C ASN A 48 17.17 1.08 2.01
N CYS A 49 17.86 0.16 2.68
CA CYS A 49 18.32 0.31 4.06
C CYS A 49 19.39 1.41 4.26
N ASP A 50 19.96 1.91 3.18
CA ASP A 50 20.87 3.06 3.12
C ASP A 50 20.15 4.41 3.02
N ASN A 51 18.81 4.41 2.90
CA ASN A 51 18.01 5.62 2.89
C ASN A 51 18.08 6.33 4.27
N PRO A 52 18.29 7.66 4.32
CA PRO A 52 18.37 8.41 5.58
C PRO A 52 17.20 8.20 6.54
N LEU A 53 15.96 8.11 6.02
CA LEU A 53 14.77 7.89 6.86
C LEU A 53 14.77 6.51 7.53
N ILE A 54 15.27 5.50 6.82
CA ILE A 54 15.41 4.15 7.36
C ILE A 54 16.52 4.11 8.40
N ILE A 55 17.67 4.72 8.11
CA ILE A 55 18.80 4.81 9.06
C ILE A 55 18.38 5.54 10.34
N GLU A 56 17.66 6.66 10.22
CA GLU A 56 17.15 7.41 11.37
C GLU A 56 16.23 6.56 12.24
N LYS A 57 15.21 5.92 11.64
CA LYS A 57 14.29 5.05 12.38
C LYS A 57 14.99 3.82 12.97
N ALA A 58 15.95 3.25 12.26
CA ALA A 58 16.76 2.11 12.70
C ALA A 58 17.62 2.48 13.93
N ASN A 59 18.21 3.68 13.94
CA ASN A 59 18.97 4.21 15.07
C ASN A 59 18.06 4.52 16.26
N GLU A 60 16.90 5.13 16.06
CA GLU A 60 15.91 5.38 17.10
C GLU A 60 15.53 4.07 17.82
N ILE A 61 15.22 3.02 17.05
CA ILE A 61 14.91 1.68 17.59
C ILE A 61 16.09 1.13 18.40
N ARG A 62 17.32 1.25 17.90
CA ARG A 62 18.53 0.79 18.59
C ARG A 62 18.74 1.53 19.90
N GLU A 63 18.59 2.85 19.91
CA GLU A 63 18.72 3.69 21.09
C GLU A 63 17.64 3.38 22.13
N GLU A 64 16.39 3.18 21.73
CA GLU A 64 15.31 2.74 22.62
C GLU A 64 15.65 1.41 23.31
N VAL A 65 16.14 0.42 22.54
CA VAL A 65 16.52 -0.89 23.07
C VAL A 65 17.67 -0.78 24.08
N ILE A 66 18.69 0.02 23.77
CA ILE A 66 19.82 0.27 24.67
C ILE A 66 19.33 0.96 25.95
N ALA A 67 18.49 1.98 25.84
CA ALA A 67 17.97 2.73 26.98
C ALA A 67 17.09 1.87 27.92
N GLN A 68 16.36 0.90 27.37
CA GLN A 68 15.54 -0.04 28.14
C GLN A 68 16.35 -1.21 28.75
N SER A 69 17.61 -1.40 28.33
CA SER A 69 18.44 -2.46 28.88
C SER A 69 18.92 -2.11 30.29
N MET A 70 18.49 -2.89 31.27
CA MET A 70 19.00 -2.82 32.65
C MET A 70 20.36 -3.54 32.81
N GLU A 71 20.77 -4.31 31.80
CA GLU A 71 21.99 -5.11 31.81
C GLU A 71 23.18 -4.27 31.33
N LYS A 72 24.25 -4.21 32.15
CA LYS A 72 25.49 -3.49 31.83
C LYS A 72 26.30 -4.15 30.72
N ASP A 73 26.13 -5.47 30.51
CA ASP A 73 26.91 -6.28 29.57
C ASP A 73 25.99 -7.06 28.63
N LEU A 74 25.27 -6.34 27.76
CA LEU A 74 24.44 -6.95 26.73
C LEU A 74 25.34 -7.50 25.61
N THR A 75 25.26 -8.79 25.31
CA THR A 75 26.00 -9.35 24.16
C THR A 75 25.48 -8.76 22.86
N GLU A 76 26.32 -8.69 21.83
CA GLU A 76 25.92 -8.20 20.50
C GLU A 76 24.77 -9.03 19.92
N GLU A 77 24.80 -10.35 20.12
CA GLU A 77 23.73 -11.26 19.71
C GLU A 77 22.38 -10.91 20.36
N GLU A 78 22.37 -10.68 21.67
CA GLU A 78 21.15 -10.34 22.41
C GLU A 78 20.68 -8.91 22.07
N LEU A 79 21.60 -7.97 21.82
CA LEU A 79 21.28 -6.64 21.31
C LEU A 79 20.60 -6.73 19.93
N ASN A 80 21.19 -7.46 18.99
CA ASN A 80 20.66 -7.66 17.65
C ASN A 80 19.27 -8.34 17.69
N ARG A 81 19.09 -9.33 18.57
CA ARG A 81 17.77 -9.94 18.80
C ARG A 81 16.75 -8.92 19.29
N ARG A 82 17.08 -8.10 20.29
CA ARG A 82 16.16 -7.09 20.84
C ARG A 82 15.82 -6.01 19.82
N ILE A 83 16.80 -5.56 19.02
CA ILE A 83 16.58 -4.63 17.90
C ILE A 83 15.62 -5.24 16.88
N ALA A 84 15.89 -6.47 16.42
CA ALA A 84 15.02 -7.15 15.47
C ALA A 84 13.58 -7.27 16.00
N VAL A 85 13.43 -7.65 17.27
CA VAL A 85 12.12 -7.76 17.93
C VAL A 85 11.41 -6.41 18.01
N ARG A 86 12.12 -5.34 18.40
CA ARG A 86 11.54 -4.00 18.45
C ARG A 86 11.13 -3.48 17.07
N SER A 87 11.94 -3.74 16.04
CA SER A 87 11.62 -3.47 14.63
C SER A 87 10.40 -4.25 14.17
N PHE A 88 10.28 -5.52 14.53
CA PHE A 88 9.10 -6.34 14.24
C PHE A 88 7.83 -5.72 14.84
N TYR A 89 7.84 -5.34 16.12
CA TYR A 89 6.68 -4.73 16.76
C TYR A 89 6.38 -3.33 16.21
N PHE A 90 7.40 -2.53 15.88
CA PHE A 90 7.21 -1.26 15.18
C PHE A 90 6.46 -1.48 13.86
N VAL A 91 6.97 -2.36 13.00
CA VAL A 91 6.32 -2.61 11.70
C VAL A 91 4.95 -3.23 11.88
N ARG A 92 4.77 -4.18 12.80
CA ARG A 92 3.49 -4.85 13.02
C ARG A 92 2.42 -3.87 13.51
N ASP A 93 2.75 -3.01 14.48
CA ASP A 93 1.76 -2.23 15.24
C ASP A 93 1.64 -0.77 14.77
N GLU A 94 2.70 -0.17 14.25
CA GLU A 94 2.72 1.24 13.82
C GLU A 94 2.55 1.44 12.30
N ILE A 95 2.60 0.35 11.52
CA ILE A 95 2.37 0.34 10.06
C ILE A 95 1.14 -0.52 9.79
N PRO A 96 -0.09 0.01 9.82
CA PRO A 96 -1.28 -0.81 9.72
C PRO A 96 -1.37 -1.53 8.37
N PHE A 97 -1.95 -2.73 8.38
CA PHE A 97 -2.13 -3.50 7.16
C PHE A 97 -3.09 -2.78 6.19
N SER A 98 -2.71 -2.80 4.91
CA SER A 98 -3.46 -2.30 3.77
C SER A 98 -3.46 -3.34 2.64
N SER A 99 -4.52 -3.36 1.85
CA SER A 99 -4.63 -4.17 0.63
C SER A 99 -4.22 -3.41 -0.64
N VAL A 100 -3.70 -2.18 -0.51
CA VAL A 100 -3.19 -1.42 -1.65
C VAL A 100 -2.00 -2.19 -2.23
N PHE A 101 -2.07 -2.53 -3.51
CA PHE A 101 -1.14 -3.43 -4.19
C PHE A 101 0.10 -2.73 -4.76
N GLU A 102 0.35 -1.49 -4.35
CA GLU A 102 1.56 -0.79 -4.76
C GLU A 102 2.78 -1.47 -4.12
N PHE A 103 3.80 -1.67 -4.95
CA PHE A 103 5.08 -2.20 -4.52
C PHE A 103 6.00 -0.99 -4.34
N GLU A 104 6.35 -0.71 -3.10
CA GLU A 104 6.95 0.55 -2.66
C GLU A 104 8.27 0.29 -1.96
N GLU A 105 9.14 1.30 -1.95
CA GLU A 105 10.38 1.24 -1.19
C GLU A 105 10.09 1.20 0.32
N ALA A 106 11.02 0.65 1.11
CA ALA A 106 10.88 0.62 2.55
C ALA A 106 10.72 2.03 3.14
N SER A 107 11.45 3.02 2.62
CA SER A 107 11.31 4.43 3.04
C SER A 107 9.94 5.00 2.72
N GLU A 108 9.38 4.72 1.55
CA GLU A 108 8.03 5.18 1.17
C GLU A 108 6.97 4.54 2.09
N THR A 109 7.15 3.27 2.44
CA THR A 109 6.26 2.56 3.37
C THR A 109 6.30 3.20 4.76
N LEU A 110 7.50 3.60 5.22
CA LEU A 110 7.68 4.29 6.50
C LEU A 110 6.97 5.65 6.51
N GLU A 111 7.06 6.42 5.42
CA GLU A 111 6.39 7.71 5.27
C GLU A 111 4.87 7.59 5.14
N LYS A 112 4.38 6.64 4.33
CA LYS A 112 2.95 6.38 4.11
C LYS A 112 2.27 5.81 5.35
N ARG A 113 3.04 5.15 6.22
CA ARG A 113 2.59 4.55 7.49
C ARG A 113 1.56 3.44 7.35
N TYR A 114 1.36 2.84 6.19
CA TYR A 114 0.56 1.62 6.02
C TYR A 114 1.17 0.74 4.93
N GLY A 115 0.87 -0.56 4.93
CA GLY A 115 1.47 -1.47 3.95
C GLY A 115 0.85 -2.85 3.88
N ASN A 116 1.20 -3.58 2.82
CA ASN A 116 0.81 -4.98 2.62
C ASN A 116 1.95 -5.92 3.06
N CYS A 117 1.82 -7.23 2.82
CA CYS A 117 2.85 -8.20 3.22
C CYS A 117 4.23 -7.92 2.59
N PHE A 118 4.28 -7.43 1.35
CA PHE A 118 5.53 -7.08 0.69
C PHE A 118 6.17 -5.86 1.32
N THR A 119 5.45 -4.73 1.36
CA THR A 119 6.02 -3.47 1.84
C THR A 119 6.37 -3.53 3.33
N LYS A 120 5.56 -4.22 4.15
CA LYS A 120 5.88 -4.45 5.56
C LYS A 120 7.10 -5.37 5.74
N SER A 121 7.21 -6.47 4.97
CA SER A 121 8.40 -7.32 5.03
C SER A 121 9.67 -6.58 4.58
N ASN A 122 9.57 -5.71 3.56
CA ASN A 122 10.67 -4.86 3.09
C ASN A 122 11.10 -3.89 4.17
N LEU A 123 10.16 -3.20 4.82
CA LEU A 123 10.47 -2.26 5.90
C LEU A 123 11.14 -2.96 7.09
N LEU A 124 10.64 -4.13 7.50
CA LEU A 124 11.27 -4.90 8.57
C LEU A 124 12.70 -5.32 8.19
N ALA A 125 12.91 -5.85 6.99
CA ALA A 125 14.23 -6.21 6.51
C ALA A 125 15.16 -4.99 6.44
N ALA A 126 14.68 -3.83 5.97
CA ALA A 126 15.47 -2.63 5.84
C ALA A 126 15.93 -2.07 7.21
N LEU A 127 15.04 -2.06 8.21
CA LEU A 127 15.37 -1.65 9.59
C LEU A 127 16.40 -2.59 10.24
N CYS A 128 16.33 -3.88 9.95
CA CYS A 128 17.32 -4.85 10.41
C CYS A 128 18.68 -4.64 9.71
N ARG A 129 18.70 -4.53 8.38
CA ARG A 129 19.92 -4.31 7.61
C ARG A 129 20.64 -3.02 7.96
N ALA A 130 19.90 -1.94 8.18
CA ALA A 130 20.45 -0.66 8.64
C ALA A 130 21.13 -0.76 10.02
N ASN A 131 20.76 -1.74 10.83
CA ASN A 131 21.41 -2.08 12.10
C ASN A 131 22.50 -3.17 11.97
N GLY A 132 22.88 -3.56 10.76
CA GLY A 132 23.87 -4.62 10.53
C GLY A 132 23.35 -6.04 10.80
N ILE A 133 22.04 -6.23 10.90
CA ILE A 133 21.40 -7.53 11.15
C ILE A 133 20.99 -8.14 9.81
N PRO A 134 21.54 -9.31 9.40
CA PRO A 134 21.19 -9.92 8.13
C PRO A 134 19.69 -10.26 8.06
N ALA A 135 19.05 -9.84 6.98
CA ALA A 135 17.62 -10.09 6.73
C ALA A 135 17.40 -10.53 5.28
N ARG A 136 16.47 -11.47 5.07
CA ARG A 136 16.09 -11.98 3.74
C ARG A 136 14.58 -12.18 3.65
N PHE A 137 14.10 -12.54 2.46
CA PHE A 137 12.68 -12.71 2.18
C PHE A 137 12.34 -14.18 1.95
N HIS A 138 11.29 -14.65 2.59
CA HIS A 138 10.68 -15.95 2.38
C HIS A 138 9.35 -15.77 1.67
N LEU A 139 9.26 -16.26 0.43
CA LEU A 139 8.06 -16.15 -0.38
C LEU A 139 7.28 -17.47 -0.36
N ILE A 140 5.97 -17.38 -0.16
CA ILE A 140 5.04 -18.50 -0.25
C ILE A 140 3.83 -18.14 -1.14
N GLU A 141 3.14 -19.15 -1.64
CA GLU A 141 1.79 -18.99 -2.20
C GLU A 141 0.77 -19.27 -1.09
N ILE A 142 -0.26 -18.43 -1.00
CA ILE A 142 -1.39 -18.60 -0.09
C ILE A 142 -2.70 -18.57 -0.89
N SER A 143 -3.70 -19.32 -0.41
CA SER A 143 -5.03 -19.27 -1.01
C SER A 143 -5.73 -17.94 -0.76
N GLY A 144 -6.67 -17.57 -1.64
CA GLY A 144 -7.50 -16.36 -1.52
C GLY A 144 -8.34 -16.32 -0.23
N LYS A 145 -8.52 -17.46 0.44
CA LYS A 145 -9.12 -17.52 1.80
C LYS A 145 -8.36 -16.68 2.82
N ALA A 146 -7.07 -16.43 2.60
CA ALA A 146 -6.24 -15.63 3.50
C ALA A 146 -6.62 -14.14 3.60
N ILE A 147 -7.42 -13.62 2.66
CA ILE A 147 -7.89 -12.24 2.70
C ILE A 147 -9.38 -12.14 3.04
N SER A 148 -10.06 -13.27 3.30
CA SER A 148 -11.52 -13.32 3.51
C SER A 148 -12.03 -12.53 4.71
N ASP A 149 -11.18 -12.34 5.72
CA ASP A 149 -11.47 -11.60 6.96
C ASP A 149 -11.24 -10.08 6.83
N VAL A 150 -10.50 -9.65 5.80
CA VAL A 150 -10.19 -8.24 5.51
C VAL A 150 -10.82 -7.75 4.21
N MET A 151 -11.54 -8.63 3.51
CA MET A 151 -12.24 -8.31 2.28
C MET A 151 -13.75 -8.18 2.51
N PRO A 152 -14.42 -7.25 1.82
CA PRO A 152 -15.86 -7.13 1.85
C PRO A 152 -16.56 -8.38 1.32
N LYS A 153 -17.62 -8.84 2.02
CA LYS A 153 -18.49 -9.94 1.57
C LYS A 153 -19.40 -9.55 0.39
N MET A 154 -19.34 -8.31 -0.10
CA MET A 154 -20.13 -7.86 -1.25
C MET A 154 -19.67 -8.55 -2.54
N GLY A 155 -20.54 -9.39 -3.10
CA GLY A 155 -20.25 -10.27 -4.24
C GLY A 155 -19.75 -9.53 -5.47
N GLY A 156 -18.44 -9.59 -5.70
CA GLY A 156 -17.71 -9.09 -6.86
C GLY A 156 -16.36 -9.83 -6.99
N LEU A 157 -15.72 -9.70 -8.17
CA LEU A 157 -14.53 -10.41 -8.70
C LEU A 157 -13.40 -10.83 -7.73
N TYR A 158 -13.32 -10.23 -6.55
CA TYR A 158 -12.21 -10.34 -5.59
C TYR A 158 -12.34 -11.48 -4.56
N GLN A 159 -13.46 -12.21 -4.59
CA GLN A 159 -13.76 -13.29 -3.64
C GLN A 159 -13.49 -14.69 -4.20
N SER A 160 -12.50 -14.85 -5.08
CA SER A 160 -12.11 -16.21 -5.45
C SER A 160 -11.29 -16.82 -4.31
N GLU A 161 -11.92 -17.67 -3.51
CA GLU A 161 -11.21 -18.54 -2.56
C GLU A 161 -10.13 -19.38 -3.26
N ASN A 162 -10.29 -19.58 -4.57
CA ASN A 162 -9.37 -20.28 -5.46
C ASN A 162 -8.26 -19.37 -6.02
N ALA A 163 -8.17 -18.10 -5.62
CA ALA A 163 -7.07 -17.24 -6.03
C ALA A 163 -5.76 -17.74 -5.38
N GLU A 164 -4.68 -17.70 -6.15
CA GLU A 164 -3.33 -17.96 -5.67
C GLU A 164 -2.61 -16.62 -5.47
N LEU A 165 -2.43 -16.23 -4.21
CA LEU A 165 -1.80 -14.98 -3.83
C LEU A 165 -0.35 -15.23 -3.42
N ARG A 166 0.55 -14.33 -3.84
CA ARG A 166 1.92 -14.30 -3.33
C ARG A 166 1.93 -13.63 -1.96
N HIS A 167 2.68 -14.20 -1.02
CA HIS A 167 2.88 -13.64 0.32
C HIS A 167 4.36 -13.59 0.62
N SER A 168 4.81 -12.45 1.16
CA SER A 168 6.20 -12.23 1.58
C SER A 168 6.30 -12.14 3.08
N VAL A 169 7.37 -12.74 3.60
CA VAL A 169 7.72 -12.73 5.02
C VAL A 169 9.21 -12.41 5.14
N ALA A 170 9.60 -11.65 6.16
CA ALA A 170 11.01 -11.46 6.47
C ALA A 170 11.54 -12.65 7.29
N GLU A 171 12.76 -13.09 6.99
CA GLU A 171 13.55 -13.96 7.85
C GLU A 171 14.76 -13.18 8.34
N ILE A 172 14.98 -13.16 9.65
CA ILE A 172 16.04 -12.40 10.29
C ILE A 172 17.06 -13.37 10.89
N TYR A 173 18.35 -13.12 10.66
CA TYR A 173 19.41 -13.95 11.20
C TYR A 173 19.77 -13.53 12.62
N VAL A 174 19.30 -14.28 13.62
CA VAL A 174 19.57 -14.06 15.05
C VAL A 174 19.73 -15.40 15.76
N GLY A 175 20.63 -15.49 16.74
CA GLY A 175 20.92 -16.75 17.44
C GLY A 175 21.39 -17.87 16.52
N GLU A 176 22.28 -17.53 15.58
CA GLU A 176 22.87 -18.44 14.59
C GLU A 176 21.89 -19.11 13.61
N ARG A 177 20.64 -18.62 13.55
CA ARG A 177 19.58 -19.20 12.71
C ARG A 177 18.79 -18.11 11.99
N TRP A 178 18.27 -18.46 10.82
CA TRP A 178 17.23 -17.68 10.15
C TRP A 178 15.90 -17.91 10.86
N ILE A 179 15.27 -16.83 11.31
CA ILE A 179 14.00 -16.87 12.02
C ILE A 179 12.95 -16.09 11.25
N ARG A 180 11.83 -16.75 10.95
CA ARG A 180 10.67 -16.13 10.32
C ARG A 180 10.01 -15.10 11.24
N ALA A 181 9.76 -13.93 10.69
CA ALA A 181 9.16 -12.78 11.35
C ALA A 181 8.01 -12.20 10.50
N ASP A 182 6.86 -12.89 10.49
CA ASP A 182 5.67 -12.41 9.76
C ASP A 182 4.93 -11.32 10.55
N CYS A 183 5.20 -10.05 10.18
CA CYS A 183 4.58 -8.86 10.77
C CYS A 183 3.37 -8.36 9.97
N THR A 184 2.83 -9.15 9.04
CA THR A 184 1.82 -8.69 8.06
C THR A 184 0.52 -8.20 8.70
N ARG A 185 0.01 -8.90 9.71
CA ARG A 185 -1.26 -8.54 10.35
C ARG A 185 -0.99 -7.78 11.63
N ASP A 186 -1.45 -6.54 11.65
CA ASP A 186 -1.46 -5.73 12.86
C ASP A 186 -2.37 -6.32 13.94
N ARG A 187 -2.05 -5.99 15.19
CA ARG A 187 -2.64 -6.57 16.41
C ARG A 187 -4.17 -6.62 16.43
N TYR A 188 -4.80 -5.60 15.86
CA TYR A 188 -6.24 -5.41 15.99
C TYR A 188 -7.01 -5.87 14.75
N LEU A 189 -6.39 -5.94 13.58
CA LEU A 189 -7.09 -6.32 12.35
C LEU A 189 -7.49 -7.81 12.32
N SER A 190 -6.55 -8.69 12.66
CA SER A 190 -6.78 -10.14 12.64
C SER A 190 -6.14 -10.79 13.87
N PRO A 191 -6.79 -10.79 15.04
CA PRO A 191 -6.19 -11.27 16.30
C PRO A 191 -5.63 -12.70 16.21
N GLU A 192 -6.28 -13.59 15.46
CA GLU A 192 -5.81 -14.98 15.28
C GLU A 192 -4.59 -15.12 14.35
N ARG A 193 -4.23 -14.04 13.65
CA ARG A 193 -3.13 -14.01 12.67
C ARG A 193 -2.15 -12.88 12.90
N SER A 194 -2.32 -12.12 13.98
CA SER A 194 -1.31 -11.19 14.47
C SER A 194 -0.40 -11.96 15.40
N TYR A 195 0.83 -12.17 14.96
CA TYR A 195 1.77 -13.02 15.68
C TYR A 195 2.59 -12.21 16.65
N GLU A 196 2.79 -12.77 17.85
CA GLU A 196 3.85 -12.36 18.75
C GLU A 196 5.18 -12.94 18.27
N TRP A 197 6.27 -12.21 18.49
CA TRP A 197 7.60 -12.65 18.10
C TRP A 197 8.65 -12.22 19.12
N ASP A 198 9.45 -13.18 19.56
CA ASP A 198 10.52 -12.97 20.54
C ASP A 198 11.90 -13.09 19.91
N GLY A 199 12.01 -13.28 18.59
CA GLY A 199 13.29 -13.48 17.92
C GLY A 199 14.05 -14.73 18.37
N ARG A 200 13.39 -15.70 19.01
CA ARG A 200 13.96 -17.01 19.36
C ARG A 200 13.31 -18.13 18.56
N LYS A 201 12.03 -17.99 18.24
CA LYS A 201 11.27 -18.95 17.44
C LYS A 201 10.63 -18.28 16.23
N ASP A 202 10.39 -19.06 15.19
CA ASP A 202 9.65 -18.64 14.02
C ASP A 202 8.24 -18.21 14.42
N THR A 203 7.72 -17.15 13.80
CA THR A 203 6.27 -16.91 13.83
C THR A 203 5.53 -18.13 13.24
N PRO A 204 4.27 -18.40 13.63
CA PRO A 204 3.48 -19.47 13.04
C PRO A 204 3.46 -19.45 11.51
N GLU A 205 3.31 -20.62 10.88
CA GLU A 205 3.16 -20.70 9.43
C GLU A 205 1.79 -20.16 9.01
N ASN A 206 1.74 -19.49 7.86
CA ASN A 206 0.48 -18.99 7.34
C ASN A 206 -0.48 -20.18 7.10
N PRO A 207 -1.66 -20.22 7.77
CA PRO A 207 -2.55 -21.38 7.72
C PRO A 207 -3.14 -21.63 6.33
N PHE A 208 -3.00 -20.67 5.41
CA PHE A 208 -3.47 -20.76 4.04
C PHE A 208 -2.37 -21.03 3.03
N LYS A 209 -1.15 -21.37 3.49
CA LYS A 209 -0.03 -21.73 2.62
C LYS A 209 -0.42 -22.91 1.73
N THR A 210 -0.28 -22.71 0.43
CA THR A 210 -0.50 -23.74 -0.59
C THR A 210 0.82 -24.25 -1.16
N LYS A 211 1.84 -23.39 -1.22
CA LYS A 211 3.13 -23.74 -1.85
C LYS A 211 4.30 -22.94 -1.28
N GLU A 212 5.45 -23.60 -1.24
CA GLU A 212 6.76 -22.99 -1.00
C GLU A 212 7.33 -22.41 -2.30
N ILE A 213 7.81 -21.16 -2.28
CA ILE A 213 8.47 -20.53 -3.45
C ILE A 213 9.98 -20.49 -3.23
N GLY A 214 10.40 -20.15 -2.01
CA GLY A 214 11.80 -20.11 -1.62
C GLY A 214 12.22 -18.81 -0.94
N THR A 215 13.51 -18.74 -0.66
CA THR A 215 14.15 -17.64 0.07
C THR A 215 15.04 -16.83 -0.86
N PHE A 216 14.96 -15.51 -0.75
CA PHE A 216 15.66 -14.57 -1.62
C PHE A 216 16.32 -13.48 -0.79
N ALA A 217 17.51 -13.04 -1.20
CA ALA A 217 18.13 -11.85 -0.64
C ALA A 217 17.24 -10.63 -0.87
N ASN A 218 16.65 -10.47 -2.06
CA ASN A 218 15.81 -9.33 -2.40
C ASN A 218 14.54 -9.79 -3.14
N ILE A 219 13.43 -9.06 -2.95
CA ILE A 219 12.18 -9.31 -3.68
C ILE A 219 12.27 -8.69 -5.07
N ASP A 220 12.07 -9.51 -6.11
CA ASP A 220 11.96 -9.06 -7.49
C ASP A 220 10.47 -8.81 -7.84
N PRO A 221 10.05 -7.56 -8.15
CA PRO A 221 8.66 -7.27 -8.51
C PRO A 221 8.12 -8.11 -9.66
N LYS A 222 8.98 -8.54 -10.60
CA LYS A 222 8.60 -9.42 -11.71
C LYS A 222 8.19 -10.81 -11.21
N LYS A 223 8.79 -11.28 -10.12
CA LYS A 223 8.44 -12.56 -9.46
C LYS A 223 7.18 -12.45 -8.60
N VAL A 224 6.80 -11.24 -8.19
CA VAL A 224 5.62 -10.97 -7.36
C VAL A 224 4.32 -10.88 -8.18
N LYS A 225 4.37 -10.94 -9.51
CA LYS A 225 3.26 -10.56 -10.41
C LYS A 225 2.70 -9.17 -10.01
N ALA A 226 3.57 -8.23 -9.64
CA ALA A 226 3.14 -6.87 -9.31
C ALA A 226 2.38 -6.27 -10.52
N ILE A 227 1.13 -5.87 -10.29
CA ILE A 227 0.21 -5.46 -11.35
C ILE A 227 0.63 -4.07 -11.82
N LYS A 228 1.36 -3.99 -12.95
CA LYS A 228 1.49 -2.73 -13.69
C LYS A 228 0.33 -2.62 -14.67
N SER A 229 -0.85 -2.20 -14.20
CA SER A 229 -1.95 -1.88 -15.12
C SER A 229 -1.71 -0.50 -15.75
N LYS A 230 -1.90 -0.38 -17.06
CA LYS A 230 -1.65 0.87 -17.82
C LYS A 230 -2.66 1.99 -17.52
N ASP A 231 -3.77 1.70 -16.85
CA ASP A 231 -4.80 2.66 -16.43
C ASP A 231 -5.25 2.33 -15.00
N ASP A 232 -4.45 2.77 -14.04
CA ASP A 232 -4.51 2.34 -12.63
C ASP A 232 -5.53 3.09 -11.76
N LYS A 233 -6.13 4.17 -12.28
CA LYS A 233 -6.94 5.08 -11.45
C LYS A 233 -8.16 4.42 -10.81
N ILE A 234 -8.90 3.59 -11.55
CA ILE A 234 -10.08 2.91 -10.98
C ILE A 234 -9.67 1.91 -9.88
N TRP A 235 -8.49 1.28 -10.03
CA TRP A 235 -7.94 0.38 -9.02
C TRP A 235 -7.45 1.14 -7.79
N LYS A 236 -6.87 2.33 -7.97
CA LYS A 236 -6.53 3.24 -6.86
C LYS A 236 -7.76 3.70 -6.10
N ALA A 237 -8.83 4.10 -6.80
CA ALA A 237 -10.10 4.44 -6.17
C ALA A 237 -10.70 3.27 -5.36
N ALA A 238 -10.70 2.07 -5.93
CA ALA A 238 -11.14 0.86 -5.22
C ALA A 238 -10.22 0.53 -4.02
N GLY A 239 -8.91 0.72 -4.18
CA GLY A 239 -7.91 0.56 -3.14
C GLY A 239 -8.15 1.49 -1.95
N ASN A 240 -8.46 2.77 -2.20
CA ASN A 240 -8.77 3.75 -1.17
C ASN A 240 -10.04 3.40 -0.39
N ILE A 241 -11.10 2.94 -1.08
CA ILE A 241 -12.32 2.46 -0.40
C ILE A 241 -11.99 1.27 0.52
N LEU A 242 -11.19 0.33 0.02
CA LEU A 242 -10.83 -0.87 0.77
C LEU A 242 -9.86 -0.57 1.92
N LEU A 243 -8.96 0.40 1.74
CA LEU A 243 -8.06 0.90 2.78
C LEU A 243 -8.85 1.40 4.00
N VAL A 244 -9.84 2.27 3.76
CA VAL A 244 -10.67 2.83 4.83
C VAL A 244 -11.57 1.78 5.46
N TYR A 245 -12.07 0.81 4.67
CA TYR A 245 -12.79 -0.32 5.24
C TYR A 245 -11.95 -1.17 6.20
N ILE A 246 -10.72 -1.50 5.80
CA ILE A 246 -9.79 -2.26 6.66
C ILE A 246 -9.52 -1.48 7.95
N ASP A 247 -9.42 -0.16 7.87
CA ASP A 247 -9.31 0.69 9.06
C ASP A 247 -10.59 0.70 9.93
N ASP A 248 -11.77 0.68 9.32
CA ASP A 248 -13.03 0.53 10.06
C ASP A 248 -13.10 -0.81 10.82
N LEU A 249 -12.72 -1.92 10.18
CA LEU A 249 -12.61 -3.24 10.83
C LEU A 249 -11.61 -3.25 12.00
N ARG A 250 -10.52 -2.48 11.88
CA ARG A 250 -9.51 -2.33 12.93
C ARG A 250 -10.04 -1.48 14.08
N PHE A 251 -10.71 -0.39 13.76
CA PHE A 251 -11.28 0.53 14.75
C PHE A 251 -12.38 -0.12 15.57
N GLU A 252 -13.28 -0.89 14.94
CA GLU A 252 -14.33 -1.63 15.65
C GLU A 252 -13.78 -2.51 16.78
N ARG A 253 -12.58 -3.07 16.59
CA ARG A 253 -11.92 -3.96 17.56
C ARG A 253 -11.06 -3.24 18.58
N SER A 254 -10.53 -2.06 18.26
CA SER A 254 -9.49 -1.40 19.06
C SER A 254 -9.86 -0.02 19.60
N GLY A 255 -10.88 0.63 19.02
CA GLY A 255 -11.17 2.04 19.22
C GLY A 255 -10.11 2.99 18.66
N LYS A 256 -9.11 2.49 17.92
CA LYS A 256 -8.00 3.27 17.34
C LYS A 256 -8.07 3.29 15.82
N ARG A 257 -8.00 4.48 15.23
CA ARG A 257 -7.95 4.72 13.78
C ARG A 257 -6.50 4.76 13.31
N ALA A 258 -6.25 4.26 12.10
CA ALA A 258 -5.03 4.57 11.36
C ALA A 258 -5.09 5.99 10.76
N PHE A 259 -6.29 6.44 10.38
CA PHE A 259 -6.49 7.72 9.70
C PHE A 259 -7.32 8.69 10.53
N ASN A 260 -6.84 9.93 10.65
CA ASN A 260 -7.60 11.04 11.21
C ASN A 260 -8.61 11.61 10.21
N LYS A 261 -9.37 12.64 10.60
CA LYS A 261 -10.45 13.18 9.76
C LYS A 261 -9.92 13.90 8.51
N GLU A 262 -8.80 14.59 8.65
CA GLU A 262 -8.13 15.31 7.58
C GLU A 262 -7.59 14.32 6.54
N GLU A 263 -6.90 13.26 6.97
CA GLU A 263 -6.39 12.18 6.11
C GLU A 263 -7.54 11.46 5.38
N LEU A 264 -8.65 11.17 6.05
CA LEU A 264 -9.84 10.60 5.40
C LEU A 264 -10.43 11.54 4.33
N ALA A 265 -10.39 12.85 4.55
CA ALA A 265 -10.85 13.83 3.57
C ALA A 265 -9.92 13.87 2.35
N GLU A 266 -8.60 13.80 2.56
CA GLU A 266 -7.59 13.72 1.49
C GLU A 266 -7.77 12.45 0.65
N ILE A 267 -7.89 11.27 1.30
CA ILE A 267 -8.18 10.00 0.62
C ILE A 267 -9.49 10.10 -0.19
N GLY A 268 -10.50 10.79 0.33
CA GLY A 268 -11.76 11.04 -0.35
C GLY A 268 -11.60 11.89 -1.61
N GLU A 269 -10.82 12.97 -1.54
CA GLU A 269 -10.55 13.83 -2.69
C GLU A 269 -9.71 13.13 -3.75
N GLU A 270 -8.68 12.37 -3.37
CA GLU A 270 -7.92 11.54 -4.30
C GLU A 270 -8.82 10.52 -5.02
N THR A 271 -9.71 9.87 -4.28
CA THR A 271 -10.69 8.92 -4.82
C THR A 271 -11.61 9.59 -5.83
N LEU A 272 -12.06 10.81 -5.55
CA LEU A 272 -12.82 11.62 -6.51
C LEU A 272 -12.01 11.89 -7.77
N GLN A 273 -10.74 12.29 -7.65
CA GLN A 273 -9.90 12.55 -8.83
C GLN A 273 -9.64 11.29 -9.66
N TYR A 274 -9.45 10.15 -9.01
CA TYR A 274 -9.25 8.86 -9.68
C TYR A 274 -10.49 8.33 -10.40
N SER A 275 -11.68 8.69 -9.92
CA SER A 275 -12.95 8.24 -10.51
C SER A 275 -13.46 9.12 -11.67
N LYS A 276 -12.75 10.22 -11.99
CA LYS A 276 -13.13 11.10 -13.10
C LYS A 276 -13.09 10.39 -14.46
N LEU A 277 -14.13 10.61 -15.25
CA LEU A 277 -14.28 10.07 -16.61
C LEU A 277 -13.72 11.03 -17.66
N GLN A 278 -13.22 10.48 -18.75
CA GLN A 278 -12.76 11.26 -19.90
C GLN A 278 -13.94 11.63 -20.81
N MET A 279 -14.69 12.66 -20.41
CA MET A 279 -15.83 13.19 -21.17
C MET A 279 -15.37 14.22 -22.20
N ARG A 280 -15.95 14.20 -23.41
CA ARG A 280 -15.72 15.22 -24.45
C ARG A 280 -16.88 16.20 -24.54
N HIS A 281 -18.07 15.75 -24.19
CA HIS A 281 -19.31 16.51 -24.23
C HIS A 281 -19.92 16.63 -22.84
N LYS A 282 -20.43 17.82 -22.54
CA LYS A 282 -21.19 18.06 -21.31
C LYS A 282 -22.51 17.28 -21.36
N GLY A 283 -22.76 16.49 -20.32
CA GLY A 283 -24.02 15.81 -20.07
C GLY A 283 -24.96 16.63 -19.20
N ASN A 284 -25.91 15.93 -18.58
CA ASN A 284 -26.93 16.44 -17.67
C ASN A 284 -27.32 15.34 -16.68
N LEU A 285 -28.25 15.65 -15.77
CA LEU A 285 -28.71 14.70 -14.76
C LEU A 285 -29.22 13.38 -15.34
N SER A 286 -29.87 13.41 -16.52
CA SER A 286 -30.38 12.19 -17.17
C SER A 286 -29.24 11.29 -17.68
N SER A 287 -28.16 11.86 -18.17
CA SER A 287 -26.98 11.09 -18.62
C SER A 287 -26.17 10.58 -17.42
N VAL A 288 -26.09 11.33 -16.32
CA VAL A 288 -25.54 10.85 -15.03
C VAL A 288 -26.32 9.63 -14.51
N LEU A 289 -27.66 9.69 -14.55
CA LEU A 289 -28.51 8.55 -14.17
C LEU A 289 -28.27 7.31 -15.04
N LEU A 290 -28.05 7.49 -16.35
CA LEU A 290 -27.72 6.37 -17.22
C LEU A 290 -26.39 5.72 -16.81
N TYR A 291 -25.36 6.54 -16.55
CA TYR A 291 -24.06 6.04 -16.08
C TYR A 291 -24.21 5.17 -14.83
N PHE A 292 -24.94 5.63 -13.81
CA PHE A 292 -25.18 4.85 -12.59
C PHE A 292 -26.00 3.58 -12.83
N ARG A 293 -26.98 3.60 -13.75
CA ARG A 293 -27.72 2.39 -14.13
C ARG A 293 -26.82 1.34 -14.79
N ILE A 294 -25.89 1.77 -15.63
CA ILE A 294 -24.94 0.84 -16.26
C ILE A 294 -23.99 0.28 -15.20
N LEU A 295 -23.48 1.10 -14.28
CA LEU A 295 -22.66 0.62 -13.16
C LEU A 295 -23.42 -0.39 -12.27
N ASN A 296 -24.70 -0.13 -11.96
CA ASN A 296 -25.57 -1.07 -11.25
C ASN A 296 -25.62 -2.43 -11.96
N GLY A 297 -25.88 -2.42 -13.28
CA GLY A 297 -25.94 -3.64 -14.10
C GLY A 297 -24.63 -4.43 -14.16
N LEU A 298 -23.48 -3.76 -14.18
CA LEU A 298 -22.16 -4.40 -14.23
C LEU A 298 -21.67 -4.91 -12.86
N GLY A 299 -21.98 -4.20 -11.78
CA GLY A 299 -21.33 -4.38 -10.48
C GLY A 299 -22.18 -5.02 -9.39
N ARG A 300 -23.43 -5.42 -9.66
CA ARG A 300 -24.43 -5.76 -8.61
C ARG A 300 -24.61 -4.65 -7.56
N MET A 301 -24.25 -3.40 -7.89
CA MET A 301 -24.48 -2.24 -7.03
C MET A 301 -25.98 -1.97 -7.01
N LYS A 302 -26.72 -2.48 -6.03
CA LYS A 302 -28.15 -2.14 -5.90
C LYS A 302 -28.28 -0.62 -5.76
N ILE A 303 -29.03 0.02 -6.65
CA ILE A 303 -29.34 1.44 -6.55
C ILE A 303 -30.84 1.52 -6.35
N ASP A 304 -31.27 1.96 -5.17
CA ASP A 304 -32.68 2.13 -4.85
C ASP A 304 -33.05 3.59 -5.05
N LEU A 305 -33.76 3.86 -6.14
CA LEU A 305 -34.19 5.20 -6.53
C LEU A 305 -35.36 5.65 -5.64
N LEU A 306 -35.16 6.72 -4.86
CA LEU A 306 -36.15 7.28 -3.95
C LEU A 306 -36.96 8.40 -4.61
N GLU A 307 -36.29 9.26 -5.38
CA GLU A 307 -36.89 10.40 -6.05
C GLU A 307 -36.29 10.57 -7.46
N LYS A 308 -37.14 10.90 -8.44
CA LYS A 308 -36.69 11.28 -9.77
C LYS A 308 -37.61 12.33 -10.39
N THR A 309 -37.06 13.50 -10.63
CA THR A 309 -37.62 14.59 -11.43
C THR A 309 -36.60 14.98 -12.51
N PRO A 310 -36.93 15.88 -13.44
CA PRO A 310 -35.97 16.32 -14.46
C PRO A 310 -34.73 17.02 -13.88
N GLN A 311 -34.87 17.70 -12.73
CA GLN A 311 -33.81 18.49 -12.09
C GLN A 311 -33.24 17.87 -10.81
N ARG A 312 -33.85 16.80 -10.29
CA ARG A 312 -33.47 16.20 -9.01
C ARG A 312 -33.59 14.68 -9.02
N VAL A 313 -32.58 14.03 -8.47
CA VAL A 313 -32.55 12.59 -8.24
C VAL A 313 -32.10 12.34 -6.81
N VAL A 314 -32.79 11.47 -6.11
CA VAL A 314 -32.35 10.92 -4.83
C VAL A 314 -32.33 9.41 -4.92
N PHE A 315 -31.23 8.78 -4.52
CA PHE A 315 -31.10 7.34 -4.49
C PHE A 315 -30.28 6.89 -3.29
N THR A 316 -30.44 5.63 -2.91
CA THR A 316 -29.55 4.96 -1.95
C THR A 316 -28.72 3.91 -2.66
N THR A 317 -27.60 3.58 -2.05
CA THR A 317 -26.84 2.37 -2.37
C THR A 317 -26.72 1.56 -1.09
N PRO A 318 -26.59 0.22 -1.15
CA PRO A 318 -26.11 -0.56 -0.03
C PRO A 318 -24.91 0.13 0.57
N ASN A 319 -24.90 0.23 1.89
CA ASN A 319 -23.72 0.71 2.57
C ASN A 319 -22.60 -0.25 2.19
N PRO A 320 -21.53 0.21 1.51
CA PRO A 320 -20.60 -0.73 0.97
C PRO A 320 -20.06 -1.56 2.11
N LEU A 321 -19.74 -0.97 3.27
CA LEU A 321 -19.17 -1.70 4.39
C LEU A 321 -19.28 -1.04 5.77
N SER A 322 -19.13 0.28 5.84
CA SER A 322 -19.06 1.09 7.08
C SER A 322 -19.30 2.56 6.75
N ASP A 323 -19.54 3.41 7.74
CA ASP A 323 -19.80 4.84 7.50
C ASP A 323 -18.65 5.56 6.76
N ASN A 324 -17.40 5.39 7.17
CA ASN A 324 -16.28 6.11 6.54
C ASN A 324 -16.00 5.55 5.14
N SER A 325 -15.96 4.22 4.98
CA SER A 325 -15.79 3.62 3.65
C SER A 325 -16.94 3.99 2.69
N TYR A 326 -18.16 4.20 3.21
CA TYR A 326 -19.27 4.76 2.43
C TYR A 326 -18.92 6.13 1.90
N LEU A 327 -18.42 7.03 2.75
CA LEU A 327 -18.10 8.40 2.34
C LEU A 327 -17.04 8.42 1.24
N ILE A 328 -16.00 7.57 1.34
CA ILE A 328 -15.00 7.41 0.28
C ILE A 328 -15.62 6.84 -1.00
N TYR A 329 -16.49 5.84 -0.87
CA TYR A 329 -17.23 5.29 -2.01
C TYR A 329 -18.14 6.34 -2.67
N ALA A 330 -18.80 7.18 -1.89
CA ALA A 330 -19.64 8.25 -2.40
C ALA A 330 -18.81 9.31 -3.15
N LYS A 331 -17.56 9.57 -2.73
CA LYS A 331 -16.60 10.39 -3.49
C LYS A 331 -16.22 9.79 -4.84
N CYS A 332 -16.12 8.46 -4.93
CA CYS A 332 -15.93 7.76 -6.19
C CYS A 332 -17.12 7.98 -7.15
N LEU A 333 -18.35 7.85 -6.64
CA LEU A 333 -19.55 8.12 -7.43
C LEU A 333 -19.64 9.60 -7.86
N GLU A 334 -19.27 10.52 -6.95
CA GLU A 334 -19.24 11.96 -7.21
C GLU A 334 -18.30 12.33 -8.36
N GLY A 335 -17.09 11.76 -8.42
CA GLY A 335 -16.13 12.05 -9.50
C GLY A 335 -16.65 11.64 -10.87
N GLY A 336 -17.34 10.49 -10.96
CA GLY A 336 -18.04 10.07 -12.18
C GLY A 336 -19.17 11.02 -12.57
N ALA A 337 -20.03 11.40 -11.61
CA ALA A 337 -21.14 12.30 -11.84
C ALA A 337 -20.70 13.70 -12.30
N ARG A 338 -19.74 14.31 -11.60
CA ARG A 338 -19.19 15.64 -11.92
C ARG A 338 -18.39 15.66 -13.24
N SER A 339 -17.88 14.51 -13.68
CA SER A 339 -17.25 14.41 -15.01
C SER A 339 -18.28 14.53 -16.13
N ILE A 340 -19.47 13.94 -15.93
CA ILE A 340 -20.56 13.95 -16.91
C ILE A 340 -21.28 15.31 -16.88
N ASP A 341 -21.62 15.80 -15.70
CA ASP A 341 -22.26 17.11 -15.52
C ASP A 341 -21.46 17.95 -14.51
N PRO A 342 -20.57 18.84 -14.98
CA PRO A 342 -19.74 19.67 -14.12
C PRO A 342 -20.54 20.65 -13.25
N GLY A 343 -21.81 20.93 -13.60
CA GLY A 343 -22.68 21.82 -12.84
C GLY A 343 -23.55 21.10 -11.80
N ILE A 344 -23.40 19.78 -11.64
CA ILE A 344 -24.22 19.00 -10.72
C ILE A 344 -23.88 19.36 -9.27
N ASN A 345 -24.91 19.66 -8.48
CA ASN A 345 -24.79 19.63 -7.03
C ASN A 345 -24.96 18.19 -6.56
N TYR A 346 -24.00 17.71 -5.77
CA TYR A 346 -23.94 16.35 -5.27
C TYR A 346 -23.82 16.38 -3.75
N GLU A 347 -24.82 15.85 -3.06
CA GLU A 347 -24.90 15.85 -1.60
C GLU A 347 -25.09 14.43 -1.09
N VAL A 348 -24.35 14.08 -0.04
CA VAL A 348 -24.49 12.81 0.68
C VAL A 348 -25.10 13.10 2.04
N ARG A 349 -26.18 12.41 2.38
CA ARG A 349 -26.89 12.56 3.66
C ARG A 349 -27.02 11.22 4.33
N LYS A 350 -26.78 11.16 5.65
CA LYS A 350 -27.05 9.97 6.45
C LYS A 350 -28.47 10.05 7.01
N ASN A 351 -29.30 9.05 6.73
CA ASN A 351 -30.66 8.91 7.22
C ASN A 351 -30.82 7.57 7.94
N GLY A 352 -30.74 7.60 9.27
CA GLY A 352 -30.67 6.38 10.08
C GLY A 352 -29.40 5.56 9.77
N GLU A 353 -29.59 4.32 9.36
CA GLU A 353 -28.50 3.39 8.98
C GLU A 353 -28.13 3.46 7.49
N GLN A 354 -28.87 4.22 6.69
CA GLN A 354 -28.67 4.34 5.25
C GLN A 354 -28.09 5.69 4.87
N PHE A 355 -27.42 5.72 3.72
CA PHE A 355 -26.97 6.93 3.09
C PHE A 355 -27.79 7.20 1.82
N GLU A 356 -28.16 8.44 1.65
CA GLU A 356 -28.87 8.97 0.50
C GLU A 356 -27.93 9.89 -0.27
N ILE A 357 -27.86 9.68 -1.59
CA ILE A 357 -27.16 10.57 -2.51
C ILE A 357 -28.23 11.39 -3.23
N CYS A 358 -28.17 12.71 -3.03
CA CYS A 358 -29.01 13.68 -3.67
C CYS A 358 -28.21 14.41 -4.76
N MET A 359 -28.70 14.34 -5.99
CA MET A 359 -28.12 15.06 -7.12
C MET A 359 -29.14 16.03 -7.69
N THR A 360 -28.75 17.30 -7.84
CA THR A 360 -29.59 18.32 -8.49
C THR A 360 -28.81 19.03 -9.58
N SER A 361 -29.46 19.28 -10.71
CA SER A 361 -28.87 20.01 -11.83
C SER A 361 -29.94 20.54 -12.77
N ASP A 362 -29.73 21.78 -13.22
CA ASP A 362 -30.50 22.44 -14.29
C ASP A 362 -29.71 22.47 -15.61
N SER A 363 -28.58 21.77 -15.68
CA SER A 363 -27.73 21.74 -16.87
C SER A 363 -28.46 21.16 -18.08
N GLU A 364 -28.46 21.90 -19.19
CA GLU A 364 -28.63 21.30 -20.51
C GLU A 364 -27.38 20.48 -20.87
N GLY A 365 -27.62 19.34 -21.55
CA GLY A 365 -26.58 18.38 -21.90
C GLY A 365 -26.69 17.95 -23.36
N SER A 366 -25.56 17.60 -23.96
CA SER A 366 -25.49 17.07 -25.31
C SER A 366 -25.87 15.59 -25.33
N ILE A 367 -26.63 15.18 -26.35
CA ILE A 367 -26.90 13.75 -26.60
C ILE A 367 -25.62 12.95 -26.87
N LEU A 368 -24.53 13.61 -27.27
CA LEU A 368 -23.23 12.97 -27.50
C LEU A 368 -22.55 12.52 -26.20
N ALA A 369 -22.92 13.09 -25.04
CA ALA A 369 -22.41 12.64 -23.74
C ALA A 369 -22.75 11.18 -23.44
N TYR A 370 -23.86 10.67 -23.98
CA TYR A 370 -24.26 9.27 -23.86
C TYR A 370 -23.25 8.33 -24.54
N LEU A 371 -22.70 8.75 -25.69
CA LEU A 371 -21.66 8.00 -26.40
C LEU A 371 -20.33 8.01 -25.64
N ASP A 372 -19.96 9.17 -25.07
CA ASP A 372 -18.76 9.29 -24.24
C ASP A 372 -18.83 8.37 -23.01
N ILE A 373 -19.99 8.27 -22.36
CA ILE A 373 -20.23 7.36 -21.22
C ILE A 373 -20.03 5.91 -21.65
N LEU A 374 -20.68 5.49 -22.75
CA LEU A 374 -20.55 4.11 -23.26
C LEU A 374 -19.10 3.77 -23.60
N HIS A 375 -18.36 4.70 -24.20
CA HIS A 375 -16.94 4.52 -24.50
C HIS A 375 -16.08 4.38 -23.24
N CYS A 376 -16.33 5.20 -22.22
CA CYS A 376 -15.62 5.10 -20.94
C CYS A 376 -15.88 3.75 -20.26
N ILE A 377 -17.14 3.30 -20.26
CA ILE A 377 -17.52 2.01 -19.65
C ILE A 377 -16.91 0.84 -20.42
N LEU A 378 -16.93 0.87 -21.76
CA LEU A 378 -16.32 -0.18 -22.58
C LEU A 378 -14.82 -0.29 -22.29
N LYS A 379 -14.10 0.83 -22.18
CA LYS A 379 -12.70 0.85 -21.78
C LYS A 379 -12.49 0.21 -20.41
N LEU A 380 -13.32 0.55 -19.41
CA LEU A 380 -13.23 -0.04 -18.08
C LEU A 380 -13.44 -1.55 -18.11
N VAL A 381 -14.45 -2.04 -18.83
CA VAL A 381 -14.73 -3.48 -18.96
C VAL A 381 -13.58 -4.22 -19.65
N VAL A 382 -13.05 -3.67 -20.76
CA VAL A 382 -11.90 -4.26 -21.47
C VAL A 382 -10.68 -4.31 -20.57
N ASN A 383 -10.37 -3.23 -19.84
CA ASN A 383 -9.25 -3.20 -18.90
C ASN A 383 -9.42 -4.21 -17.76
N MET A 384 -10.65 -4.36 -17.24
CA MET A 384 -10.96 -5.33 -16.18
C MET A 384 -10.78 -6.77 -16.68
N ILE A 385 -11.28 -7.09 -17.88
CA ILE A 385 -11.09 -8.42 -18.51
C ILE A 385 -9.61 -8.69 -18.73
N TYR A 386 -8.88 -7.73 -19.31
CA TYR A 386 -7.43 -7.86 -19.50
C TYR A 386 -6.71 -8.13 -18.18
N THR A 387 -7.01 -7.35 -17.14
CA THR A 387 -6.42 -7.52 -15.81
C THR A 387 -6.70 -8.91 -15.25
N LEU A 388 -7.94 -9.39 -15.33
CA LEU A 388 -8.31 -10.74 -14.90
C LEU A 388 -7.61 -11.85 -15.70
N TRP A 389 -7.37 -11.64 -16.99
CA TRP A 389 -6.75 -12.64 -17.86
C TRP A 389 -5.23 -12.71 -17.68
N THR A 390 -4.62 -11.59 -17.26
CA THR A 390 -3.19 -11.53 -16.90
C THR A 390 -2.88 -11.94 -15.46
N ARG A 391 -3.91 -12.12 -14.62
CA ARG A 391 -3.82 -12.64 -13.25
C ARG A 391 -3.77 -14.16 -13.29
#